data_AF-A0A1H8VK72-F1
#
_entry.id   AF-A0A1H8VK72-F1
#
_cell.length_a   1.000
_cell.length_b   1.000
_cell.length_c   1.000
_cell.angle_alpha   90.00
_cell.angle_beta   90.00
_cell.angle_gamma   90.00
#
_symmetry.space_group_name_H-M   'P 1'
#
loop_
_entity.id
_entity.type
_entity.pdbx_description
1 polymer ?
#
loop_
_entity_poly.entity_id
_entity_poly.type
_entity_poly.pdbx_seq_one_letter_code
_entity_poly.pdbx_strand_id
1 'polypeptide(L)' 'MSNEATESTESTGLTPEQRLEAPTTHLVDAGIATIHDMATLRACVVYENVNQQRVRILRRLEKRAEEIRTQKE' A
#
# COMPACT_ATOMS: atom_id res chain seq x y z
N MET A 1 23.68 -22.03 10.24
CA MET A 1 23.70 -21.26 8.99
C MET A 1 22.55 -21.74 8.14
N SER A 2 21.45 -20.98 8.12
CA SER A 2 20.47 -20.86 7.03
C SER A 2 19.36 -19.96 7.56
N ASN A 3 19.60 -18.65 7.47
CA ASN A 3 18.54 -17.66 7.59
C ASN A 3 17.75 -17.74 6.28
N GLU A 4 16.72 -18.59 6.26
CA GLU A 4 15.65 -18.42 5.29
C GLU A 4 14.71 -17.39 5.88
N ALA A 5 15.07 -16.12 5.69
CA ALA A 5 14.14 -15.03 5.84
C ALA A 5 13.09 -15.21 4.75
N THR A 6 12.09 -16.03 5.03
CA THR A 6 10.79 -15.91 4.40
C THR A 6 10.24 -14.58 4.86
N GLU A 7 10.65 -13.50 4.18
CA GLU A 7 9.82 -12.32 4.00
C GLU A 7 8.55 -12.80 3.29
N SER A 8 7.67 -13.43 4.05
CA SER A 8 6.30 -13.64 3.65
C SER A 8 5.67 -12.24 3.70
N THR A 9 5.90 -11.48 2.63
CA THR A 9 5.00 -10.43 2.17
C THR A 9 3.69 -11.11 1.77
N GLU A 10 2.99 -11.66 2.76
CA GLU A 10 1.59 -11.99 2.58
C GLU A 10 0.90 -10.65 2.33
N SER A 11 0.69 -10.36 1.05
CA SER A 11 -0.37 -9.48 0.61
C SER A 11 -1.57 -9.81 1.50
N THR A 12 -2.11 -8.81 2.19
CA THR A 12 -3.10 -8.96 3.28
C THR A 12 -4.40 -9.69 2.89
N GLY A 13 -4.46 -10.29 1.70
CA GLY A 13 -5.62 -10.90 1.08
C GLY A 13 -6.61 -9.86 0.54
N LEU A 14 -6.43 -8.60 0.92
CA LEU A 14 -7.31 -7.50 0.55
C LEU A 14 -7.01 -7.00 -0.86
N THR A 15 -8.06 -6.67 -1.62
CA THR A 15 -7.90 -6.02 -2.92
C THR A 15 -7.52 -4.53 -2.75
N PRO A 16 -7.00 -3.86 -3.80
CA PRO A 16 -6.86 -2.41 -3.79
C PRO A 16 -8.16 -1.69 -3.42
N GLU A 17 -9.32 -2.17 -3.89
CA GLU A 17 -10.62 -1.59 -3.55
C GLU A 17 -10.89 -1.70 -2.05
N GLN A 18 -10.70 -2.87 -1.45
CA GLN A 18 -10.96 -3.05 -0.01
C GLN A 18 -10.03 -2.22 0.89
N ARG A 19 -8.81 -1.90 0.40
CA ARG A 19 -7.87 -1.02 1.11
C ARG A 19 -8.18 0.46 0.94
N LEU A 20 -8.85 0.86 -0.14
CA LEU A 20 -8.97 2.25 -0.58
C LEU A 20 -10.41 2.75 -0.76
N GLU A 21 -11.41 1.87 -0.76
CA GLU A 21 -12.81 2.24 -0.55
C GLU A 21 -12.98 2.73 0.89
N ALA A 22 -13.37 4.00 1.07
CA ALA A 22 -14.55 4.36 1.85
C ALA A 22 -14.64 5.88 2.14
N PRO A 23 -15.84 6.37 2.54
CA PRO A 23 -16.06 7.68 3.16
C PRO A 23 -15.35 7.84 4.53
N THR A 24 -14.86 6.74 5.10
CA THR A 24 -14.19 6.64 6.40
C THR A 24 -12.67 6.65 6.25
N THR A 25 -12.11 7.86 6.26
CA THR A 25 -10.69 8.16 6.07
C THR A 25 -9.72 7.38 6.97
N HIS A 26 -10.15 6.91 8.14
CA HIS A 26 -9.31 6.12 9.05
C HIS A 26 -9.00 4.72 8.50
N LEU A 27 -9.89 4.12 7.72
CA LEU A 27 -9.65 2.81 7.10
C LEU A 27 -8.67 2.91 5.94
N VAL A 28 -8.73 4.01 5.17
CA VAL A 28 -7.73 4.31 4.13
C VAL A 28 -6.34 4.48 4.76
N ASP A 29 -6.24 5.17 5.89
CA ASP A 29 -4.97 5.35 6.61
C ASP A 29 -4.40 4.00 7.10
N ALA A 30 -5.23 3.13 7.67
CA ALA A 30 -4.84 1.77 8.04
C ALA A 30 -4.46 0.90 6.82
N GLY A 31 -5.22 1.03 5.72
CA GLY A 31 -4.97 0.34 4.46
C GLY A 31 -3.61 0.70 3.84
N ILE A 32 -3.23 1.97 3.87
CA ILE A 32 -1.91 2.42 3.38
C ILE A 32 -0.79 1.94 4.31
N ALA A 33 -0.98 2.03 5.63
CA ALA A 33 0.03 1.63 6.61
C ALA A 33 0.38 0.14 6.57
N THR A 34 -0.53 -0.70 6.09
CA THR A 34 -0.38 -2.16 5.96
C THR A 34 0.16 -2.60 4.59
N ILE A 35 0.53 -1.67 3.70
CA ILE A 35 1.21 -2.02 2.45
C ILE A 35 2.69 -2.23 2.75
N HIS A 36 3.23 -3.43 2.51
CA HIS A 36 4.62 -3.77 2.84
C HIS A 36 5.53 -3.91 1.62
N ASP A 37 4.97 -3.90 0.41
CA ASP A 37 5.72 -4.15 -0.82
C ASP A 37 5.33 -3.19 -1.96
N MET A 38 6.26 -3.02 -2.90
CA MET A 38 6.08 -2.10 -4.03
C MET A 38 5.07 -2.59 -5.07
N ALA A 39 4.78 -3.90 -5.16
CA ALA A 39 3.82 -4.43 -6.12
C ALA A 39 2.38 -4.09 -5.69
N THR A 40 2.06 -4.34 -4.42
CA THR A 40 0.79 -3.97 -3.78
C THR A 40 0.58 -2.45 -3.84
N LEU A 41 1.62 -1.65 -3.56
CA LEU A 41 1.54 -0.19 -3.65
C LEU A 41 1.18 0.29 -5.06
N ARG A 42 1.81 -0.29 -6.10
CA ARG A 42 1.51 0.08 -7.50
C ARG A 42 0.08 -0.26 -7.90
N ALA A 43 -0.44 -1.40 -7.46
CA ALA A 43 -1.83 -1.79 -7.71
C ALA A 43 -2.82 -0.77 -7.09
N CYS A 44 -2.53 -0.32 -5.86
CA CYS A 44 -3.28 0.75 -5.19
C CYS A 44 -3.24 2.08 -5.95
N VAL A 45 -2.08 2.50 -6.48
CA VAL A 45 -1.96 3.74 -7.28
C VAL A 45 -2.75 3.66 -8.58
N VAL A 46 -2.68 2.53 -9.30
CA VAL A 46 -3.45 2.34 -10.54
C VAL A 46 -4.94 2.44 -10.26
N TYR A 47 -5.41 1.81 -9.17
CA TYR A 47 -6.81 1.89 -8.74
C TYR A 47 -7.26 3.34 -8.51
N GLU A 48 -6.53 4.13 -7.70
CA GLU A 48 -6.89 5.53 -7.43
C GLU A 48 -6.92 6.39 -8.70
N ASN A 49 -5.96 6.17 -9.62
CA ASN A 49 -5.88 6.91 -10.88
C ASN A 49 -7.06 6.60 -11.81
N VAL A 50 -7.50 5.33 -11.89
CA VAL A 50 -8.67 4.92 -12.69
C VAL A 50 -9.95 5.50 -12.10
N ASN A 51 -10.06 5.55 -10.77
CA ASN A 51 -11.24 6.02 -10.06
C ASN A 51 -11.23 7.55 -9.80
N GLN A 52 -10.28 8.29 -10.38
CA GLN A 52 -10.12 9.75 -10.25
C GLN A 52 -10.14 10.25 -8.79
N GLN A 53 -9.60 9.45 -7.88
CA GLN A 53 -9.63 9.76 -6.46
C GLN A 53 -8.64 10.87 -6.09
N ARG A 54 -8.92 11.53 -4.96
CA ARG A 54 -8.36 12.85 -4.60
C ARG A 54 -6.84 12.79 -4.32
N VAL A 55 -6.11 13.82 -4.77
CA VAL A 55 -4.65 14.06 -4.60
C VAL A 55 -4.07 13.70 -3.22
N ARG A 56 -4.84 13.83 -2.14
CA ARG A 56 -4.40 13.52 -0.77
C ARG A 56 -4.05 12.03 -0.58
N ILE A 57 -4.77 11.11 -1.22
CA ILE A 57 -4.50 9.67 -1.09
C ILE A 57 -3.22 9.32 -1.84
N LEU A 58 -3.06 9.83 -3.07
CA LEU A 58 -1.84 9.64 -3.87
C LEU A 58 -0.57 10.14 -3.14
N ARG A 59 -0.61 11.28 -2.45
CA ARG A 59 0.53 11.76 -1.63
C ARG A 59 0.88 10.83 -0.47
N ARG A 60 -0.12 10.20 0.15
CA ARG A 60 0.10 9.24 1.25
C ARG A 60 0.72 7.94 0.72
N LEU A 61 0.27 7.47 -0.45
CA LEU A 61 0.87 6.35 -1.15
C LEU A 61 2.31 6.66 -1.58
N GLU A 62 2.61 7.87 -2.04
CA GLU A 62 3.97 8.30 -2.37
C GLU A 62 4.91 8.23 -1.16
N LYS A 63 4.50 8.79 -0.01
CA LYS A 63 5.26 8.68 1.24
C LYS A 63 5.49 7.21 1.62
N ARG A 64 4.45 6.37 1.52
CA ARG A 64 4.60 4.95 1.84
C ARG A 64 5.58 4.25 0.89
N ALA A 65 5.63 4.67 -0.37
CA ALA A 65 6.61 4.17 -1.34
C ALA A 65 8.05 4.51 -0.95
N GLU A 66 8.29 5.70 -0.38
CA GLU A 66 9.61 6.09 0.13
C GLU A 66 10.00 5.20 1.32
N GLU A 67 9.10 5.02 2.29
CA GLU A 67 9.34 4.16 3.45
C GLU A 67 9.72 2.72 3.05
N ILE A 68 8.98 2.13 2.10
CA ILE A 68 9.26 0.77 1.60
C ILE A 68 10.63 0.70 0.91
N ARG A 69 11.01 1.74 0.17
CA ARG A 69 12.33 1.77 -0.50
C ARG A 69 13.47 1.89 0.51
N THR A 70 13.34 2.74 1.53
CA THR A 70 14.36 2.92 2.58
C THR A 70 14.51 1.68 3.46
N GLN A 71 13.45 0.89 3.68
CA GLN A 71 13.52 -0.34 4.47
C GLN A 71 14.21 -1.50 3.74
N LYS A 72 14.37 -1.42 2.42
CA LYS A 72 14.99 -2.46 1.58
C LYS A 72 16.50 -2.26 1.38
N GLU A 73 17.06 -1.16 1.89
CA GLU A 73 18.50 -0.86 1.97
C GLU A 73 19.09 -1.37 3.30
#